data_AF-A0A954SJG9-F1
#
_entry.id   AF-A0A954SJG9-F1
#
_cell.length_a   1.000
_cell.length_b   1.000
_cell.length_c   1.000
_cell.angle_alpha   90.00
_cell.angle_beta   90.00
_cell.angle_gamma   90.00
#
_symmetry.space_group_name_H-M   'P 1'
#
loop_
_entity.id
_entity.type
_entity.pdbx_description
1 polymer ?
#
loop_
_entity_poly.entity_id
_entity_poly.type
_entity_poly.pdbx_seq_one_letter_code
_entity_poly.pdbx_strand_id
1 'polypeptide(L)'
;MATDAVGMGEESGLVVCNTICPAEYVVQARGIALRHMQEVETAVDDRIDQMLTVGLRPLGSQGAVTHYLCVREAYRQQVEAEVATLRGEHQGGLAWCADRELTMEDDPEFVRMLFGCIVGETNELLLRLGLERVE
;
A
#
# COMPACT_ATOMS: atom_id res chain seq x y z
N MET A 1 1.86 35.71 -29.81
CA MET A 1 0.75 34.84 -30.27
C MET A 1 1.40 33.80 -31.18
N ALA A 2 1.41 32.49 -30.93
CA ALA A 2 0.73 31.67 -29.94
C ALA A 2 1.72 30.64 -29.36
N THR A 3 1.56 30.34 -28.08
CA THR A 3 1.99 29.14 -27.37
C THR A 3 1.08 27.98 -27.76
N ASP A 4 1.66 26.82 -28.08
CA ASP A 4 1.01 25.49 -28.00
C ASP A 4 2.13 24.50 -27.61
N ALA A 5 2.24 24.16 -26.32
CA ALA A 5 1.68 22.96 -25.66
C ALA A 5 2.49 21.69 -26.02
N VAL A 6 3.53 21.34 -25.25
CA VAL A 6 3.50 20.43 -24.08
C VAL A 6 2.60 19.22 -24.27
N GLY A 7 3.23 18.05 -24.26
CA GLY A 7 2.60 16.74 -24.16
C GLY A 7 3.70 15.70 -24.06
N MET A 8 4.34 15.65 -22.89
CA MET A 8 5.34 14.66 -22.52
C MET A 8 4.79 13.26 -22.80
N GLY A 9 5.52 12.47 -23.57
CA GLY A 9 5.35 11.03 -23.55
C GLY A 9 5.85 10.54 -22.20
N GLU A 10 5.01 10.64 -21.17
CA GLU A 10 5.30 10.06 -19.87
C GLU A 10 5.28 8.54 -20.03
N GLU A 11 6.43 7.95 -19.76
CA GLU A 11 6.63 6.52 -19.66
C GLU A 11 5.48 5.90 -18.88
N SER A 12 4.91 4.81 -19.39
CA SER A 12 4.11 3.87 -18.60
C SER A 12 5.01 3.28 -17.51
N GLY A 13 5.25 4.04 -16.44
CA GLY A 13 6.21 3.75 -15.40
C GLY A 13 5.67 2.69 -14.46
N LEU A 14 6.06 1.44 -14.69
CA LEU A 14 5.91 0.39 -13.69
C LEU A 14 6.70 0.78 -12.43
N VAL A 15 6.07 0.64 -11.28
CA VAL A 15 6.64 0.93 -9.97
C VAL A 15 6.44 -0.24 -9.02
N VAL A 16 7.33 -0.37 -8.04
CA VAL A 16 7.13 -1.29 -6.91
C VAL A 16 6.22 -0.61 -5.90
N CYS A 17 5.01 -1.14 -5.75
CA CYS A 17 4.05 -0.70 -4.76
C CYS A 17 4.09 -1.64 -3.54
N ASN A 18 4.30 -1.06 -2.36
CA ASN A 18 4.24 -1.73 -1.08
C ASN A 18 2.98 -1.28 -0.36
N THR A 19 2.08 -2.21 -0.04
CA THR A 19 0.90 -1.93 0.78
C THR A 19 1.12 -2.51 2.17
N ILE A 20 1.24 -1.66 3.19
CA ILE A 20 1.44 -2.06 4.58
C ILE A 20 0.15 -1.91 5.37
N CYS A 21 -0.09 -2.80 6.35
CA CYS A 21 -1.25 -2.77 7.24
C CYS A 21 -0.87 -3.18 8.67
N PRO A 22 -1.31 -2.49 9.73
CA PRO A 22 -1.21 -2.98 11.09
C PRO A 22 -2.01 -4.27 11.27
N ALA A 23 -1.49 -5.24 12.02
CA ALA A 23 -2.12 -6.55 12.17
C ALA A 23 -3.51 -6.48 12.80
N GLU A 24 -3.77 -5.50 13.67
CA GLU A 24 -5.08 -5.30 14.31
C GLU A 24 -6.20 -4.93 13.32
N TYR A 25 -5.87 -4.40 12.14
CA TYR A 25 -6.84 -4.02 11.10
C TYR A 25 -6.86 -4.96 9.91
N VAL A 26 -6.09 -6.06 9.93
CA VAL A 26 -5.86 -6.91 8.74
C VAL A 26 -7.16 -7.45 8.13
N VAL A 27 -8.14 -7.83 8.95
CA VAL A 27 -9.41 -8.38 8.46
C VAL A 27 -10.19 -7.34 7.66
N GLN A 28 -10.29 -6.12 8.18
CA GLN A 28 -10.95 -5.00 7.52
C GLN A 28 -10.16 -4.54 6.29
N ALA A 29 -8.84 -4.43 6.39
CA ALA A 29 -7.97 -4.01 5.30
C ALA A 29 -8.02 -4.98 4.12
N ARG A 30 -8.08 -6.30 4.37
CA ARG A 30 -8.30 -7.30 3.31
C ARG A 30 -9.62 -7.11 2.59
N GLY A 31 -10.68 -6.71 3.30
CA GLY A 31 -11.97 -6.36 2.70
C GLY A 31 -11.90 -5.12 1.81
N ILE A 32 -11.12 -4.10 2.19
CA ILE A 32 -10.86 -2.93 1.34
C ILE A 32 -10.05 -3.32 0.11
N ALA A 33 -8.94 -4.05 0.30
CA ALA A 33 -8.08 -4.51 -0.78
C ALA A 33 -8.83 -5.37 -1.81
N LEU A 34 -9.66 -6.31 -1.35
CA LEU A 34 -10.48 -7.15 -2.24
C LEU A 34 -11.48 -6.32 -3.05
N ARG A 35 -12.19 -5.36 -2.42
CA ARG A 35 -13.11 -4.47 -3.14
C ARG A 35 -12.39 -3.65 -4.21
N HIS A 36 -11.24 -3.08 -3.86
CA HIS A 36 -10.42 -2.33 -4.80
C HIS A 36 -9.99 -3.20 -6.00
N MET A 37 -9.50 -4.42 -5.75
CA MET A 37 -9.12 -5.34 -6.83
C MET A 37 -10.29 -5.72 -7.72
N GLN A 38 -11.48 -5.97 -7.15
CA GLN A 38 -12.69 -6.28 -7.92
C GLN A 38 -13.17 -5.10 -8.78
N GLU A 39 -12.87 -3.86 -8.38
CA GLU A 39 -13.22 -2.64 -9.11
C GLU A 39 -12.21 -2.28 -10.20
N VAL A 40 -10.91 -2.50 -9.96
CA VAL A 40 -9.81 -2.09 -10.87
C VAL A 40 -9.38 -3.21 -11.83
N GLU A 41 -9.52 -4.47 -11.43
CA GLU A 41 -9.20 -5.65 -12.23
C GLU A 41 -10.40 -6.62 -12.28
N THR A 42 -10.61 -7.29 -13.42
CA THR A 42 -11.57 -8.41 -13.55
C THR A 42 -11.08 -9.67 -12.84
N ALA A 43 -10.62 -9.55 -11.59
CA ALA A 43 -10.16 -10.66 -10.76
C ALA A 43 -11.37 -11.36 -10.12
N VAL A 44 -12.08 -12.15 -10.94
CA VAL A 44 -13.29 -12.89 -10.51
C VAL A 44 -12.95 -13.99 -9.49
N ASP A 45 -11.69 -14.43 -9.42
CA ASP A 45 -11.25 -15.59 -8.62
C ASP A 45 -10.42 -15.25 -7.38
N ASP A 46 -10.11 -13.97 -7.13
CA ASP A 46 -9.30 -13.57 -5.97
C ASP A 46 -10.08 -13.71 -4.65
N ARG A 47 -9.40 -14.19 -3.62
CA ARG A 47 -9.99 -14.44 -2.31
C ARG A 47 -9.43 -13.52 -1.23
N ILE A 48 -10.27 -13.17 -0.27
CA ILE A 48 -9.91 -12.26 0.84
C ILE A 48 -8.72 -12.75 1.67
N ASP A 49 -8.54 -14.07 1.80
CA ASP A 49 -7.45 -14.70 2.54
C ASP A 49 -6.10 -14.64 1.81
N GLN A 50 -6.10 -14.28 0.53
CA GLN A 50 -4.91 -14.10 -0.31
C GLN A 50 -4.38 -12.65 -0.29
N MET A 51 -5.11 -11.74 0.33
CA MET A 51 -4.71 -10.33 0.47
C MET A 51 -3.82 -10.13 1.69
N LEU A 52 -2.76 -9.31 1.60
CA LEU A 52 -1.88 -8.96 2.72
C LEU A 52 -1.39 -10.22 3.47
N THR A 53 -0.64 -11.08 2.77
CA THR A 53 -0.24 -12.41 3.27
C THR A 53 1.14 -12.44 3.91
N VAL A 54 2.01 -11.46 3.61
CA VAL A 54 3.36 -11.42 4.18
C VAL A 54 3.30 -10.83 5.57
N GLY A 55 3.41 -11.67 6.60
CA GLY A 55 3.52 -11.22 7.98
C GLY A 55 4.86 -10.54 8.24
N LEU A 56 4.82 -9.42 8.97
CA LEU A 56 5.99 -8.68 9.41
C LEU A 56 6.06 -8.60 10.94
N ARG A 57 7.27 -8.63 11.47
CA ARG A 57 7.57 -8.40 12.89
C ARG A 57 8.67 -7.34 13.04
N PRO A 58 8.87 -6.76 14.24
CA PRO A 58 9.98 -5.86 14.47
C PRO A 58 11.33 -6.52 14.18
N LEU A 59 12.25 -5.77 13.57
CA LEU A 59 13.58 -6.23 13.18
C LEU A 59 14.34 -6.80 14.40
N GLY A 60 14.88 -8.00 14.26
CA GLY A 60 15.60 -8.70 15.34
C GLY A 60 14.72 -9.26 16.46
N SER A 61 13.39 -9.17 16.34
CA SER A 61 12.45 -9.72 17.31
C SER A 61 12.09 -11.17 16.99
N GLN A 62 11.88 -12.00 18.02
CA GLN A 62 11.24 -13.32 17.89
C GLN A 62 9.73 -13.27 18.20
N GLY A 63 9.17 -12.05 18.26
CA GLY A 63 7.78 -11.80 18.65
C GLY A 63 6.76 -12.10 17.56
N ALA A 64 5.50 -11.81 17.87
CA ALA A 64 4.37 -12.00 16.98
C ALA A 64 4.40 -11.06 15.76
N VAL A 65 3.64 -11.42 14.73
CA VAL A 65 3.34 -10.55 13.59
C VAL A 65 2.64 -9.29 14.10
N THR A 66 3.14 -8.13 13.67
CA THR A 66 2.61 -6.80 14.02
C THR A 66 2.04 -6.08 12.82
N HIS A 67 2.48 -6.42 11.61
CA HIS A 67 2.02 -5.82 10.37
C HIS A 67 1.90 -6.89 9.28
N TYR A 68 1.16 -6.57 8.24
CA TYR A 68 1.14 -7.33 7.00
C TYR A 68 1.59 -6.45 5.85
N LEU A 69 2.20 -7.09 4.85
CA LEU A 69 2.69 -6.46 3.64
C LEU A 69 2.13 -7.18 2.42
N CYS A 70 1.84 -6.39 1.39
CA CYS A 70 1.71 -6.85 0.02
C CYS A 70 2.73 -6.08 -0.82
N VAL A 71 3.40 -6.77 -1.73
CA VAL A 71 4.35 -6.17 -2.68
C VAL A 71 3.93 -6.58 -4.08
N ARG A 72 3.83 -5.61 -4.97
CA ARG A 72 3.52 -5.86 -6.38
C ARG A 72 4.17 -4.83 -7.29
N GLU A 73 4.40 -5.22 -8.53
CA GLU A 73 4.61 -4.26 -9.61
C GLU A 73 3.24 -3.72 -10.03
N ALA A 74 3.14 -2.41 -10.15
CA ALA A 74 1.91 -1.73 -10.55
C ALA A 74 2.24 -0.57 -11.48
N TYR A 75 1.32 -0.22 -12.37
CA TYR A 75 1.40 1.05 -13.07
C TYR A 75 1.05 2.20 -12.11
N ARG A 76 1.66 3.36 -12.32
CA ARG A 76 1.38 4.55 -11.50
C ARG A 76 -0.11 4.87 -11.34
N GLN A 77 -0.89 4.73 -12.41
CA GLN A 77 -2.34 4.94 -12.40
C GLN A 77 -3.08 3.96 -11.47
N GLN A 78 -2.61 2.72 -11.34
CA GLN A 78 -3.19 1.75 -10.41
C GLN A 78 -2.91 2.14 -8.94
N VAL A 79 -1.71 2.66 -8.66
CA VAL A 79 -1.37 3.20 -7.33
C VAL A 79 -2.26 4.40 -6.99
N GLU A 80 -2.47 5.30 -7.94
CA GLU A 80 -3.35 6.46 -7.76
C GLU A 80 -4.80 6.05 -7.49
N ALA A 81 -5.31 5.04 -8.19
CA ALA A 81 -6.63 4.47 -7.94
C ALA A 81 -6.74 3.86 -6.53
N GLU A 82 -5.73 3.12 -6.07
CA GLU A 82 -5.70 2.53 -4.72
C GLU A 82 -5.71 3.62 -3.65
N VAL A 83 -4.87 4.65 -3.81
CA VAL A 83 -4.83 5.80 -2.90
C VAL A 83 -6.18 6.53 -2.87
N ALA A 84 -6.87 6.65 -4.00
CA ALA A 84 -8.21 7.23 -4.04
C ALA A 84 -9.22 6.40 -3.25
N THR A 85 -9.16 5.06 -3.35
CA THR A 85 -9.98 4.16 -2.52
C THR A 85 -9.68 4.38 -1.04
N LEU A 86 -8.41 4.35 -0.63
CA LEU A 86 -8.01 4.54 0.77
C LEU A 86 -8.46 5.90 1.33
N ARG A 87 -8.34 6.97 0.53
CA ARG A 87 -8.86 8.29 0.89
C ARG A 87 -10.37 8.27 1.12
N GLY A 88 -11.13 7.57 0.29
CA GLY A 88 -12.57 7.41 0.47
C GLY A 88 -12.91 6.73 1.79
N GLU A 89 -12.18 5.67 2.13
CA GLU A 89 -12.31 4.94 3.40
C GLU A 89 -11.95 5.83 4.61
N HIS A 90 -10.88 6.62 4.49
CA HIS A 90 -10.50 7.60 5.51
C HIS A 90 -11.60 8.65 5.75
N GLN A 91 -12.15 9.23 4.68
CA GLN A 91 -13.27 10.18 4.75
C GLN A 91 -14.54 9.55 5.32
N GLY A 92 -14.70 8.24 5.18
CA GLY A 92 -15.76 7.44 5.82
C GLY A 92 -15.55 7.17 7.31
N GLY A 93 -14.44 7.62 7.90
CA GLY A 93 -14.14 7.51 9.33
C GLY A 93 -13.12 6.43 9.71
N LEU A 94 -12.51 5.74 8.75
CA LEU A 94 -11.44 4.79 9.02
C LEU A 94 -10.09 5.51 9.16
N ALA A 95 -9.86 6.11 10.34
CA ALA A 95 -8.66 6.92 10.62
C ALA A 95 -7.32 6.15 10.48
N TRP A 96 -7.38 4.81 10.48
CA TRP A 96 -6.23 3.93 10.24
C TRP A 96 -5.95 3.70 8.74
N CYS A 97 -6.76 4.23 7.82
CA CYS A 97 -6.45 4.26 6.39
C CYS A 97 -5.72 5.56 6.04
N ALA A 98 -4.73 5.46 5.15
CA ALA A 98 -4.05 6.63 4.60
C ALA A 98 -4.98 7.46 3.71
N ASP A 99 -4.90 8.78 3.81
CA ASP A 99 -5.65 9.75 2.99
C ASP A 99 -4.90 10.17 1.71
N ARG A 100 -3.67 9.67 1.56
CA ARG A 100 -2.76 9.94 0.44
C ARG A 100 -1.79 8.77 0.26
N GLU A 101 -1.01 8.83 -0.81
CA GLU A 101 0.17 7.99 -0.95
C GLU A 101 1.18 8.35 0.13
N LEU A 102 1.70 7.30 0.77
CA LEU A 102 2.78 7.41 1.74
C LEU A 102 4.13 7.31 1.00
N THR A 103 5.13 7.97 1.54
CA THR A 103 6.44 8.13 0.92
C THR A 103 7.54 7.64 1.85
N MET A 104 8.72 7.41 1.28
CA MET A 104 9.92 7.12 2.06
C MET A 104 10.42 8.30 2.90
N GLU A 105 9.83 9.48 2.77
CA GLU A 105 10.16 10.66 3.60
C GLU A 105 9.26 10.77 4.83
N ASP A 106 8.10 10.10 4.82
CA ASP A 106 7.15 10.13 5.93
C ASP A 106 7.75 9.55 7.21
N ASP A 107 7.20 10.01 8.34
CA ASP A 107 7.59 9.54 9.67
C ASP A 107 7.32 8.03 9.80
N PRO A 108 8.35 7.21 10.10
CA PRO A 108 8.18 5.76 10.24
C PRO A 108 7.17 5.35 11.30
N GLU A 109 7.00 6.12 12.38
CA GLU A 109 6.01 5.81 13.40
C GLU A 109 4.59 6.03 12.87
N PHE A 110 4.35 7.16 12.21
CA PHE A 110 3.11 7.44 11.50
C PHE A 110 2.77 6.36 10.46
N VAL A 111 3.72 5.97 9.61
CA VAL A 111 3.50 4.93 8.57
C VAL A 111 3.10 3.59 9.19
N ARG A 112 3.73 3.19 10.30
CA ARG A 112 3.39 1.94 11.00
C ARG A 112 1.98 1.93 11.59
N MET A 113 1.36 3.08 11.80
CA MET A 113 -0.01 3.16 12.32
C MET A 113 -1.09 3.03 11.24
N LEU A 114 -0.71 3.03 9.96
CA LEU A 114 -1.66 3.15 8.84
C LEU A 114 -1.67 1.94 7.92
N PHE A 115 -2.86 1.66 7.38
CA PHE A 115 -3.05 0.93 6.13
C PHE A 115 -2.83 1.89 4.96
N GLY A 116 -1.78 1.66 4.18
CA GLY A 116 -1.38 2.60 3.14
C GLY A 116 -0.41 2.04 2.11
N CYS A 117 -0.32 2.74 0.98
CA CYS A 117 0.54 2.39 -0.16
C CYS A 117 1.78 3.28 -0.18
N ILE A 118 2.92 2.65 -0.45
CA ILE A 118 4.24 3.29 -0.52
C ILE A 118 4.95 2.79 -1.76
N VAL A 119 5.29 3.71 -2.66
CA VAL A 119 6.14 3.39 -3.82
C VAL A 119 7.61 3.46 -3.42
N GLY A 120 8.36 2.41 -3.71
CA GLY A 120 9.79 2.33 -3.42
C GLY A 120 10.30 0.90 -3.25
N GLU A 121 11.61 0.76 -3.04
CA GLU A 121 12.22 -0.54 -2.80
C GLU A 121 11.78 -1.13 -1.45
N THR A 122 11.28 -2.38 -1.48
CA THR A 122 10.74 -3.03 -0.28
C THR A 122 11.77 -3.19 0.84
N ASN A 123 13.02 -3.51 0.51
CA ASN A 123 14.04 -3.74 1.53
C ASN A 123 14.40 -2.46 2.28
N GLU A 124 14.52 -1.34 1.55
CA GLU A 124 14.77 -0.03 2.15
C GLU A 124 13.60 0.39 3.04
N LEU A 125 12.37 0.18 2.57
CA LEU A 125 11.16 0.43 3.36
C LEU A 125 11.16 -0.38 4.67
N LEU A 126 11.37 -1.69 4.60
CA LEU A 126 11.35 -2.56 5.77
C LEU A 126 12.43 -2.16 6.80
N LEU A 127 13.65 -1.87 6.33
CA LEU A 127 14.71 -1.36 7.20
C LEU A 127 14.34 -0.03 7.87
N ARG A 128 13.76 0.91 7.11
CA ARG A 128 13.32 2.20 7.63
C ARG A 128 12.23 2.06 8.70
N LEU A 129 11.28 1.15 8.49
CA LEU A 129 10.21 0.88 9.44
C LEU A 129 10.66 0.02 10.63
N GLY A 130 11.89 -0.52 10.60
CA GLY A 130 12.38 -1.46 11.60
C GLY A 130 11.56 -2.74 11.63
N LEU A 131 11.18 -3.24 10.45
CA LEU A 131 10.38 -4.46 10.27
C LEU A 131 11.15 -5.50 9.46
N GLU A 132 10.89 -6.77 9.72
CA GLU A 132 11.39 -7.91 8.95
C GLU A 132 10.25 -8.87 8.62
N ARG A 133 10.41 -9.62 7.52
CA ARG A 133 9.45 -10.65 7.13
C ARG A 133 9.53 -11.82 8.10
N VAL A 134 8.38 -12.40 8.42
CA VAL A 134 8.32 -13.69 9.10
C VAL A 134 8.47 -14.78 8.04
N GLU A 135 9.50 -15.61 8.18
CA GLU A 135 9.75 -16.80 7.35
C GLU A 135 8.83 -17.98 7.72
#